data_AF-A0A6B3AE89-F1
#
_entry.id   AF-A0A6B3AE89-F1
#
_cell.length_a   1.000
_cell.length_b   1.000
_cell.length_c   1.000
_cell.angle_alpha   90.00
_cell.angle_beta   90.00
_cell.angle_gamma   90.00
#
_symmetry.space_group_name_H-M   'P 1'
#
loop_
_entity.id
_entity.type
_entity.pdbx_description
1 polymer ?
#
loop_
_entity_poly.entity_id
_entity_poly.type
_entity_poly.pdbx_seq_one_letter_code
_entity_poly.pdbx_strand_id
1 'polypeptide(L)'
;MGIYAADIQPRRTPAFATLVEIAPDGADIITVRADSRDWNRAELLAAYTWGPYEGAPLDRIDGAADDSLLAALTVGAFLAEHRYAGAVHFQRAVGTTETYRIVLNRPHWEC
;
A
#
# COMPACT_ATOMS: atom_id res chain seq x y z
N MET A 1 -16.45 10.77 -28.06
CA MET A 1 -15.90 11.40 -26.84
C MET A 1 -15.83 10.34 -25.77
N GLY A 2 -14.71 9.61 -25.69
CA GLY A 2 -14.46 8.65 -24.62
C GLY A 2 -13.38 9.26 -23.73
N ILE A 3 -13.75 9.62 -22.51
CA ILE A 3 -12.79 10.09 -21.50
C ILE A 3 -12.05 8.82 -21.07
N TYR A 4 -10.90 8.54 -21.69
CA TYR A 4 -10.01 7.52 -21.17
C TYR A 4 -9.72 7.94 -19.74
N ALA A 5 -10.19 7.12 -18.79
CA ALA A 5 -9.75 7.17 -17.41
C ALA A 5 -8.24 7.24 -17.50
N ALA A 6 -7.68 8.38 -17.09
CA ALA A 6 -6.24 8.53 -17.03
C ALA A 6 -5.76 7.30 -16.26
N ASP A 7 -4.87 6.53 -16.90
CA ASP A 7 -4.04 5.55 -16.25
C ASP A 7 -3.30 6.32 -15.15
N ILE A 8 -3.95 6.50 -14.00
CA ILE A 8 -3.31 6.98 -12.79
C ILE A 8 -2.54 5.76 -12.30
N GLN A 9 -1.50 5.39 -13.05
CA GLN A 9 -0.33 4.80 -12.44
C GLN A 9 -0.10 5.61 -11.16
N PRO A 10 0.10 4.99 -9.99
CA PRO A 10 0.93 5.65 -9.02
C PRO A 10 2.19 5.97 -9.83
N ARG A 11 2.38 7.25 -10.21
CA ARG A 11 3.64 7.68 -10.83
C ARG A 11 4.68 7.02 -9.96
N ARG A 12 5.62 6.27 -10.54
CA ARG A 12 6.75 5.69 -9.79
C ARG A 12 7.54 6.85 -9.19
N THR A 13 6.99 7.43 -8.13
CA THR A 13 7.64 8.44 -7.34
C THR A 13 8.68 7.69 -6.54
N PRO A 14 9.78 8.36 -6.18
CA PRO A 14 10.79 7.77 -5.32
C PRO A 14 10.15 7.15 -4.05
N ALA A 15 9.09 7.77 -3.52
CA ALA A 15 8.36 7.27 -2.36
C ALA A 15 7.68 5.90 -2.59
N PHE A 16 7.03 5.68 -3.75
CA PHE A 16 6.47 4.36 -4.09
C PHE A 16 7.56 3.33 -4.37
N ALA A 17 8.67 3.73 -5.00
CA ALA A 17 9.80 2.82 -5.24
C ALA A 17 10.39 2.33 -3.90
N THR A 18 10.59 3.22 -2.93
CA THR A 18 11.05 2.85 -1.60
C THR A 18 10.05 1.94 -0.88
N LEU A 19 8.74 2.17 -1.01
CA LEU A 19 7.73 1.25 -0.47
C LEU A 19 7.82 -0.16 -1.06
N VAL A 20 8.09 -0.28 -2.36
CA VAL A 20 8.28 -1.58 -3.02
C VAL A 20 9.54 -2.27 -2.51
N GLU A 21 10.63 -1.53 -2.26
CA GLU A 21 11.88 -2.10 -1.75
C GLU A 21 11.77 -2.63 -0.31
N ILE A 22 10.92 -2.03 0.52
CA ILE A 22 10.68 -2.50 1.89
C ILE A 22 9.54 -3.51 2.00
N ALA A 23 8.69 -3.59 0.98
CA ALA A 23 7.59 -4.53 0.98
C ALA A 23 8.14 -5.96 0.82
N PRO A 24 7.43 -6.96 1.35
CA PRO A 24 7.77 -8.36 1.13
C PRO A 24 7.91 -8.67 -0.36
N ASP A 25 8.83 -9.57 -0.71
CA ASP A 25 9.10 -9.93 -2.11
C ASP A 25 7.82 -10.40 -2.81
N GLY A 26 7.51 -9.81 -3.96
CA GLY A 26 6.29 -10.09 -4.72
C GLY A 26 5.00 -9.43 -4.18
N ALA A 27 5.08 -8.52 -3.21
CA ALA A 27 3.92 -7.78 -2.73
C ALA A 27 3.44 -6.75 -3.77
N ASP A 28 2.21 -6.92 -4.23
CA ASP A 28 1.52 -5.94 -5.07
C ASP A 28 0.69 -4.95 -4.26
N ILE A 29 0.29 -5.36 -3.06
CA ILE A 29 -0.62 -4.63 -2.19
C ILE A 29 -0.15 -4.82 -0.76
N ILE A 30 -0.09 -3.73 0.00
CA ILE A 30 0.19 -3.78 1.43
C ILE A 30 -0.97 -3.19 2.24
N THR A 31 -1.22 -3.76 3.40
CA THR A 31 -2.16 -3.21 4.39
C THR A 31 -1.36 -2.73 5.57
N VAL A 32 -1.53 -1.46 5.90
CA VAL A 32 -0.76 -0.77 6.92
C VAL A 32 -1.69 -0.14 7.92
N ARG A 33 -1.26 -0.13 9.17
CA ARG A 33 -1.91 0.61 10.25
C ARG A 33 -1.03 1.78 10.60
N ALA A 34 -1.57 2.98 10.71
CA ALA A 34 -0.82 4.15 11.12
C ALA A 34 -1.58 4.92 12.18
N ASP A 35 -0.87 5.65 13.04
CA ASP A 35 -1.49 6.62 13.93
C ASP A 35 -1.47 8.00 13.28
N SER A 36 -2.65 8.57 13.07
CA SER A 36 -2.83 9.91 12.47
C SER A 36 -2.20 11.05 13.25
N ARG A 37 -1.89 10.84 14.54
CA ARG A 37 -1.19 11.81 15.39
C ARG A 37 0.31 11.53 15.48
N ASP A 38 0.76 10.32 15.17
CA ASP A 38 2.15 9.91 15.20
C ASP A 38 2.45 8.90 14.07
N TRP A 39 2.70 9.43 12.88
CA TRP A 39 2.94 8.63 11.67
C TRP A 39 4.15 7.69 11.79
N ASN A 40 5.07 7.94 12.72
CA ASN A 40 6.20 7.05 13.01
C ASN A 40 5.75 5.70 13.60
N ARG A 41 4.50 5.59 14.06
CA ARG A 41 3.86 4.35 14.52
C ARG A 41 3.06 3.67 13.42
N ALA A 42 3.58 3.71 12.19
CA ALA A 42 3.02 2.89 11.13
C ALA A 42 3.53 1.44 11.24
N GLU A 43 2.68 0.49 10.94
CA GLU A 43 2.95 -0.94 11.05
C GLU A 43 2.38 -1.64 9.81
N LEU A 44 3.17 -2.54 9.23
CA LEU A 44 2.72 -3.40 8.13
C LEU A 44 1.93 -4.58 8.72
N LEU A 45 0.63 -4.62 8.44
CA LEU A 45 -0.25 -5.68 8.95
C LEU A 45 -0.24 -6.93 8.06
N ALA A 46 -0.18 -6.72 6.74
CA ALA A 46 -0.22 -7.79 5.75
C ALA A 46 0.26 -7.29 4.39
N ALA A 47 0.76 -8.21 3.58
CA ALA A 47 0.98 -8.00 2.16
C ALA A 47 0.23 -9.05 1.35
N TYR A 48 -0.09 -8.68 0.11
CA TYR A 48 -0.85 -9.50 -0.81
C TYR A 48 -0.28 -9.35 -2.23
N THR A 49 -0.47 -10.39 -3.03
CA THR A 49 -0.25 -10.37 -4.48
C THR A 49 -1.59 -10.50 -5.20
N TRP A 50 -1.65 -9.98 -6.44
CA TRP A 50 -2.82 -10.13 -7.28
C TRP A 50 -2.99 -11.59 -7.72
N GLY A 51 -4.23 -12.08 -7.66
CA GLY A 51 -4.56 -13.39 -8.19
C GLY A 51 -4.42 -13.44 -9.73
N PRO A 52 -4.37 -14.65 -10.31
CA PRO A 52 -3.98 -14.87 -11.71
C PRO A 52 -4.93 -14.24 -12.76
N TYR A 53 -6.16 -13.86 -12.39
CA TYR A 53 -7.16 -13.29 -13.29
C TYR A 53 -8.07 -12.28 -12.57
N GLU A 54 -8.85 -11.52 -13.35
CA GLU A 54 -9.81 -10.55 -12.82
C GLU A 54 -10.85 -11.22 -11.92
N GLY A 55 -11.03 -10.69 -10.70
CA GLY A 55 -11.96 -11.24 -9.71
C GLY A 55 -11.41 -12.43 -8.91
N ALA A 56 -10.20 -12.91 -9.21
CA ALA A 56 -9.52 -13.86 -8.34
C ALA A 56 -9.29 -13.25 -6.95
N PRO A 57 -9.34 -14.07 -5.88
CA PRO A 57 -8.97 -13.61 -4.54
C PRO A 57 -7.51 -13.15 -4.51
N LEU A 58 -7.20 -12.28 -3.56
CA LEU A 58 -5.82 -11.88 -3.30
C LEU A 58 -5.11 -12.98 -2.53
N ASP A 59 -3.91 -13.33 -2.97
CA ASP A 59 -3.07 -14.26 -2.25
C ASP A 59 -2.29 -13.50 -1.18
N ARG A 60 -2.48 -13.88 0.07
CA ARG A 60 -1.77 -13.29 1.21
C ARG A 60 -0.34 -13.82 1.23
N ILE A 61 0.62 -12.91 1.39
CA ILE A 61 2.02 -13.27 1.61
C ILE A 61 2.20 -13.48 3.11
N ASP A 62 2.51 -14.72 3.50
CA ASP A 62 2.81 -15.08 4.88
C ASP A 62 4.16 -14.50 5.32
N GLY A 63 4.27 -14.13 6.61
CA GLY A 63 5.47 -13.49 7.16
C GLY A 63 5.65 -12.02 6.76
N ALA A 64 4.66 -11.42 6.08
CA ALA A 64 4.68 -10.03 5.65
C ALA A 64 4.52 -8.99 6.78
N ALA A 65 4.20 -9.41 8.00
CA ALA A 65 4.09 -8.49 9.12
C ALA A 65 5.51 -8.11 9.56
N ASP A 66 5.98 -6.97 9.08
CA ASP A 66 7.30 -6.46 9.40
C ASP A 66 7.20 -5.39 10.50
N ASP A 67 7.84 -5.68 11.64
CA ASP A 67 7.94 -4.78 12.80
C ASP A 67 9.21 -3.92 12.75
N SER A 68 9.92 -3.88 11.60
CA SER A 68 11.13 -3.08 11.49
C SER A 68 10.79 -1.61 11.63
N LEU A 69 11.44 -0.95 12.58
CA LEU A 69 11.33 0.49 12.80
C LEU A 69 11.60 1.28 11.50
N LEU A 70 12.48 0.79 10.62
CA LEU A 70 12.76 1.44 9.34
C LEU A 70 11.57 1.36 8.38
N ALA A 71 10.88 0.22 8.31
CA ALA A 71 9.68 0.05 7.51
C ALA A 71 8.55 0.93 8.06
N ALA A 72 8.39 0.96 9.39
CA ALA A 72 7.43 1.83 10.08
C ALA A 72 7.64 3.31 9.74
N LEU A 73 8.87 3.83 9.85
CA LEU A 73 9.19 5.21 9.52
C LEU A 73 8.94 5.55 8.05
N THR A 74 9.28 4.62 7.14
CA THR A 74 9.12 4.80 5.70
C THR A 74 7.64 4.84 5.30
N VAL A 75 6.84 3.87 5.78
CA VAL A 75 5.39 3.83 5.55
C VAL A 75 4.70 5.04 6.17
N GLY A 76 5.13 5.43 7.37
CA GLY A 76 4.65 6.60 8.08
C GLY A 76 4.85 7.90 7.31
N ALA A 77 6.10 8.15 6.88
CA ALA A 77 6.45 9.31 6.07
C ALA A 77 5.65 9.33 4.75
N PHE A 78 5.55 8.18 4.09
CA PHE A 78 4.75 8.05 2.88
C PHE A 78 3.28 8.43 3.11
N LEU A 79 2.63 7.91 4.15
CA LEU A 79 1.22 8.20 4.43
C LEU A 79 1.00 9.66 4.82
N ALA A 80 1.92 10.26 5.57
CA ALA A 80 1.82 11.67 5.96
C ALA A 80 1.68 12.60 4.74
N GLU A 81 2.39 12.31 3.65
CA GLU A 81 2.39 13.11 2.42
C GLU A 81 1.38 12.62 1.36
N HIS A 82 1.12 11.31 1.31
CA HIS A 82 0.42 10.67 0.19
C HIS A 82 -0.86 9.92 0.58
N ARG A 83 -1.42 10.13 1.79
CA ARG A 83 -2.69 9.49 2.20
C ARG A 83 -3.90 9.69 1.26
N TYR A 84 -3.86 10.70 0.40
CA TYR A 84 -4.91 10.98 -0.61
C TYR A 84 -4.52 10.58 -2.03
N ALA A 85 -3.39 9.88 -2.21
CA ALA A 85 -2.99 9.36 -3.51
C ALA A 85 -3.97 8.28 -3.97
N GLY A 86 -4.21 8.17 -5.28
CA GLY A 86 -5.20 7.23 -5.84
C GLY A 86 -4.92 5.75 -5.55
N ALA A 87 -3.66 5.41 -5.26
CA ALA A 87 -3.23 4.07 -4.85
C ALA A 87 -3.35 3.80 -3.34
N VAL A 88 -3.72 4.80 -2.53
CA VAL A 88 -3.92 4.67 -1.08
C VAL A 88 -5.40 4.68 -0.77
N HIS A 89 -5.89 3.58 -0.23
CA HIS A 89 -7.29 3.39 0.11
C HIS A 89 -7.45 3.28 1.62
N PHE A 90 -8.12 4.26 2.21
CA PHE A 90 -8.55 4.17 3.60
C PHE A 90 -9.51 2.99 3.79
N GLN A 91 -9.26 2.16 4.80
CA GLN A 91 -10.10 1.01 5.13
C GLN A 91 -10.99 1.29 6.34
N ARG A 92 -10.39 1.73 7.46
CA ARG A 92 -11.10 2.01 8.70
C ARG A 92 -10.27 2.86 9.66
N ALA A 93 -10.94 3.46 10.65
CA ALA A 93 -10.29 4.12 11.78
C ALA A 93 -10.89 3.66 13.11
N VAL A 94 -10.05 3.54 14.13
CA VAL A 94 -10.43 3.30 15.53
C VAL A 94 -9.67 4.32 16.38
N GLY A 95 -10.36 5.39 16.79
CA GLY A 95 -9.71 6.52 17.46
C GLY A 95 -8.75 7.25 16.53
N THR A 96 -7.47 7.29 16.89
CA THR A 96 -6.39 7.92 16.09
C THR A 96 -5.70 6.92 15.17
N THR A 97 -5.98 5.63 15.34
CA THR A 97 -5.37 4.55 14.57
C THR A 97 -6.18 4.29 13.31
N GLU A 98 -5.56 4.49 12.16
CA GLU A 98 -6.13 4.35 10.84
C GLU A 98 -5.52 3.14 10.13
N THR A 99 -6.30 2.47 9.30
CA THR A 99 -5.84 1.35 8.46
C THR A 99 -5.98 1.75 7.01
N TYR A 100 -4.90 1.59 6.26
CA TYR A 100 -4.81 1.90 4.85
C TYR A 100 -4.41 0.65 4.06
N ARG A 101 -4.93 0.55 2.85
CA ARG A 101 -4.49 -0.40 1.84
C ARG A 101 -3.79 0.38 0.75
N ILE A 102 -2.54 0.06 0.48
CA ILE A 102 -1.71 0.73 -0.52
C ILE A 102 -1.46 -0.25 -1.66
N VAL A 103 -1.82 0.15 -2.87
CA VAL A 103 -1.56 -0.60 -4.10
C VAL A 103 -0.18 -0.19 -4.63
N LEU A 104 0.76 -1.11 -4.61
CA LEU A 104 2.13 -0.90 -5.09
C LEU A 104 2.22 -1.14 -6.59
N ASN A 105 1.58 -2.22 -7.07
CA ASN A 105 1.54 -2.60 -8.48
C ASN A 105 0.10 -2.84 -8.94
N ARG A 106 -0.16 -2.58 -10.22
CA ARG A 106 -1.40 -2.98 -10.90
C ARG A 106 -1.40 -4.50 -11.10
N PRO A 107 -2.56 -5.15 -11.13
CA PRO A 107 -2.65 -6.55 -11.50
C PRO A 107 -2.07 -6.80 -12.89
N HIS A 108 -1.36 -7.92 -13.05
CA HIS A 108 -0.69 -8.29 -14.30
C HIS A 108 -1.63 -8.47 -15.50
N TRP A 109 -2.93 -8.69 -15.24
CA TRP A 109 -3.95 -8.84 -16.28
C TRP A 109 -4.59 -7.50 -16.71
N GLU A 110 -4.27 -6.38 -16.04
CA GLU A 110 -4.61 -5.03 -16.52
C GLU A 110 -3.49 -4.42 -17.41
N CYS A 111 -2.39 -5.16 -17.63
CA CYS A 111 -1.28 -4.74 -18.49
C CYS A 111 -1.51 -5.03 -19.98
#